data_AF-A0A1V2QBZ2-F1
#
_entry.id   AF-A0A1V2QBZ2-F1
#
_cell.length_a   1.000
_cell.length_b   1.000
_cell.length_c   1.000
_cell.angle_alpha   90.00
_cell.angle_beta   90.00
_cell.angle_gamma   90.00
#
_symmetry.space_group_name_H-M   'P 1'
#
loop_
_entity.id
_entity.type
_entity.pdbx_description
1 polymer ?
#
loop_
_entity_poly.entity_id
_entity_poly.type
_entity_poly.pdbx_seq_one_letter_code
_entity_poly.pdbx_strand_id
1 'polypeptide(L)'
;MRITAQDSVRITSEDSVRITAATDDSVRITASDSVRITACDSVRITASDSVRITACDSVRITASDSVRITASDSVRITACDSVRITASDSVRITARREDLALAA
;
A
#
# COMPACT_ATOMS: atom_id res chain seq x y z
N MET A 1 4.07 -15.35 -2.02
CA MET A 1 5.33 -15.25 -1.23
C MET A 1 5.07 -14.59 0.13
N ARG A 2 5.65 -15.11 1.24
CA ARG A 2 5.59 -14.47 2.57
C ARG A 2 6.99 -14.08 3.04
N ILE A 3 7.17 -12.85 3.47
CA ILE A 3 8.46 -12.30 3.91
C ILE A 3 8.28 -11.59 5.25
N THR A 4 9.23 -11.83 6.15
CA THR A 4 9.39 -11.06 7.38
C THR A 4 10.78 -10.46 7.34
N ALA A 5 10.88 -9.15 7.48
CA ALA A 5 12.15 -8.43 7.41
C ALA A 5 12.30 -7.49 8.60
N GLN A 6 13.55 -7.31 9.02
CA GLN A 6 13.96 -6.36 10.04
C GLN A 6 14.70 -5.16 9.45
N ASP A 7 14.91 -5.15 8.12
CA ASP A 7 15.55 -4.06 7.39
C ASP A 7 14.70 -3.68 6.16
N SER A 8 15.18 -2.71 5.38
CA SER A 8 14.52 -2.24 4.17
C SER A 8 14.26 -3.38 3.19
N VAL A 9 13.04 -3.42 2.65
CA VAL A 9 12.59 -4.53 1.79
C VAL A 9 12.41 -4.07 0.36
N ARG A 10 13.02 -4.81 -0.59
CA ARG A 10 12.78 -4.62 -2.02
C ARG A 10 12.42 -5.93 -2.70
N ILE A 11 11.22 -6.01 -3.26
CA ILE A 11 10.72 -7.22 -3.94
C ILE A 11 10.11 -6.89 -5.28
N THR A 12 10.40 -7.75 -6.25
CA THR A 12 9.68 -7.86 -7.51
C THR A 12 9.14 -9.28 -7.62
N SER A 13 7.84 -9.44 -7.82
CA SER A 13 7.16 -10.75 -7.89
C SER A 13 6.05 -10.70 -8.93
N GLU A 14 5.79 -11.79 -9.63
CA GLU A 14 4.58 -11.92 -10.46
C GLU A 14 3.39 -12.41 -9.61
N ASP A 15 3.68 -13.17 -8.55
CA ASP A 15 2.68 -13.72 -7.63
C ASP A 15 2.34 -12.78 -6.49
N SER A 16 1.27 -13.13 -5.77
CA SER A 16 0.82 -12.47 -4.54
C SER A 16 1.92 -12.37 -3.47
N VAL A 17 2.08 -11.19 -2.87
CA VAL A 17 3.12 -10.90 -1.87
C VAL A 17 2.52 -10.53 -0.52
N ARG A 18 3.03 -11.15 0.55
CA ARG A 18 2.72 -10.80 1.93
C ARG A 18 3.97 -10.41 2.70
N ILE A 19 4.01 -9.20 3.25
CA ILE A 19 5.15 -8.69 4.01
C ILE A 19 4.72 -8.24 5.40
N THR A 20 5.58 -8.55 6.36
CA THR A 20 5.57 -7.93 7.68
C THR A 20 6.98 -7.36 7.94
N ALA A 21 7.08 -6.03 7.96
CA ALA A 21 8.28 -5.31 8.34
C ALA A 21 8.03 -4.66 9.70
N ALA A 22 8.92 -4.86 10.66
CA ALA A 22 8.72 -4.48 12.06
C ALA A 22 9.60 -3.32 12.53
N THR A 23 10.40 -2.74 11.63
CA THR A 23 11.38 -1.68 11.91
C THR A 23 11.03 -0.41 11.12
N ASP A 24 11.71 0.69 11.47
CA ASP A 24 11.59 2.02 10.83
C ASP A 24 12.23 2.06 9.43
N ASP A 25 12.02 1.02 8.63
CA ASP A 25 12.67 0.82 7.35
C ASP A 25 11.68 0.80 6.19
N SER A 26 12.08 1.45 5.11
CA SER A 26 11.22 1.62 3.94
C SER A 26 10.94 0.30 3.19
N VAL A 27 9.69 0.11 2.75
CA VAL A 27 9.26 -1.06 1.98
C VAL A 27 8.96 -0.67 0.55
N ARG A 28 9.62 -1.31 -0.42
CA ARG A 28 9.38 -1.12 -1.85
C ARG A 28 8.99 -2.43 -2.54
N ILE A 29 7.80 -2.47 -3.13
CA ILE A 29 7.30 -3.68 -3.79
C ILE A 29 6.81 -3.36 -5.20
N THR A 30 7.10 -4.27 -6.11
CA THR A 30 6.44 -4.37 -7.41
C THR A 30 5.85 -5.78 -7.54
N ALA A 31 4.53 -5.88 -7.66
CA ALA A 31 3.84 -7.15 -7.84
C ALA A 31 2.85 -7.06 -9.00
N SER A 32 2.62 -8.16 -9.72
CA SER A 32 1.51 -8.20 -10.69
C SER A 32 0.20 -8.54 -9.98
N ASP A 33 0.26 -9.42 -8.99
CA ASP A 33 -0.87 -9.87 -8.18
C ASP A 33 -1.11 -9.03 -6.90
N SER A 34 -2.05 -9.53 -6.09
CA SER A 34 -2.43 -9.00 -4.79
C SER A 34 -1.26 -8.79 -3.81
N VAL A 35 -1.25 -7.64 -3.13
CA VAL A 35 -0.21 -7.28 -2.15
C VAL A 35 -0.81 -7.01 -0.77
N ARG A 36 -0.22 -7.64 0.27
CA ARG A 36 -0.57 -7.38 1.67
C ARG A 36 0.64 -7.02 2.51
N ILE A 37 0.62 -5.83 3.12
CA ILE A 37 1.77 -5.32 3.90
C ILE A 37 1.32 -4.82 5.26
N THR A 38 2.18 -5.09 6.24
CA THR A 38 2.21 -4.39 7.51
C THR A 38 3.62 -3.86 7.71
N ALA A 39 3.76 -2.54 7.87
CA ALA A 39 5.03 -1.84 8.05
C ALA A 39 4.87 -0.72 9.08
N CYS A 40 5.95 -0.32 9.75
CA CYS A 40 5.94 0.83 10.66
C CYS A 40 6.31 2.13 9.94
N ASP A 41 7.12 2.06 8.89
CA ASP A 41 7.61 3.23 8.15
C ASP A 41 6.94 3.38 6.76
N SER A 42 7.49 4.28 5.97
CA SER A 42 7.18 4.58 4.58
C SER A 42 7.08 3.36 3.66
N VAL A 43 5.95 3.25 2.95
CA VAL A 43 5.66 2.14 2.03
C VAL A 43 5.43 2.66 0.61
N ARG A 44 6.13 2.05 -0.37
CA ARG A 44 5.92 2.31 -1.79
C ARG A 44 5.61 1.03 -2.58
N ILE A 45 4.45 1.00 -3.23
CA ILE A 45 4.00 -0.18 -3.99
C ILE A 45 3.55 0.20 -5.39
N THR A 46 3.91 -0.67 -6.32
CA THR A 46 3.24 -0.79 -7.61
C THR A 46 2.62 -2.19 -7.68
N ALA A 47 1.31 -2.26 -7.87
CA ALA A 47 0.59 -3.52 -8.08
C ALA A 47 -0.33 -3.41 -9.31
N SER A 48 -0.59 -4.51 -10.00
CA SER A 48 -1.65 -4.50 -11.02
C SER A 48 -3.01 -4.84 -10.39
N ASP A 49 -3.04 -5.74 -9.43
CA ASP A 49 -4.23 -6.17 -8.70
C ASP A 49 -4.39 -5.43 -7.34
N SER A 50 -5.18 -6.02 -6.44
CA SER A 50 -5.61 -5.50 -5.15
C SER A 50 -4.46 -5.27 -4.17
N VAL A 51 -4.52 -4.14 -3.46
CA VAL A 51 -3.50 -3.77 -2.46
C VAL A 51 -4.14 -3.53 -1.10
N ARG A 52 -3.61 -4.19 -0.06
CA ARG A 52 -3.99 -3.96 1.34
C ARG A 52 -2.79 -3.60 2.20
N ILE A 53 -2.84 -2.44 2.83
CA ILE A 53 -1.74 -1.92 3.65
C ILE A 53 -2.23 -1.48 5.01
N THR A 54 -1.39 -1.77 6.01
CA THR A 54 -1.37 -1.08 7.29
C THR A 54 0.02 -0.52 7.49
N ALA A 55 0.13 0.81 7.58
CA ALA A 55 1.37 1.53 7.85
C ALA A 55 1.16 2.53 8.99
N CYS A 56 2.21 2.95 9.68
CA CYS A 56 2.12 4.08 10.61
C CYS A 56 2.44 5.38 9.88
N ASP A 57 3.53 5.43 9.10
CA ASP A 57 3.91 6.62 8.33
C ASP A 57 3.32 6.61 6.90
N SER A 58 4.11 7.00 5.89
CA SER A 58 3.65 7.54 4.63
C SER A 58 3.48 6.44 3.60
N VAL A 59 2.34 6.41 2.93
CA VAL A 59 2.00 5.36 1.98
C VAL A 59 1.87 5.93 0.58
N ARG A 60 2.64 5.38 -0.37
CA ARG A 60 2.50 5.68 -1.80
C ARG A 60 2.18 4.44 -2.60
N ILE A 61 1.02 4.44 -3.26
CA ILE A 61 0.55 3.30 -4.06
C ILE A 61 0.26 3.72 -5.49
N THR A 62 0.61 2.84 -6.42
CA THR A 62 0.02 2.75 -7.75
C THR A 62 -0.56 1.36 -7.92
N ALA A 63 -1.88 1.26 -8.05
CA ALA A 63 -2.61 0.02 -8.30
C ALA A 63 -3.48 0.18 -9.54
N SER A 64 -3.85 -0.91 -10.22
CA SER A 64 -4.90 -0.81 -11.25
C SER A 64 -6.27 -1.12 -10.64
N ASP A 65 -6.36 -2.14 -9.80
CA ASP A 65 -7.62 -2.51 -9.13
C ASP A 65 -7.76 -1.84 -7.73
N SER A 66 -8.21 -2.61 -6.74
CA SER A 66 -8.78 -2.15 -5.49
C SER A 66 -7.71 -1.87 -4.44
N VAL A 67 -7.81 -0.72 -3.78
CA VAL A 67 -6.84 -0.29 -2.77
C VAL A 67 -7.52 -0.10 -1.43
N ARG A 68 -6.98 -0.77 -0.39
CA ARG A 68 -7.39 -0.56 1.00
C ARG A 68 -6.20 -0.21 1.87
N ILE A 69 -6.25 0.97 2.49
CA ILE A 69 -5.15 1.48 3.31
C ILE A 69 -5.66 1.91 4.67
N THR A 70 -4.86 1.58 5.68
CA THR A 70 -4.86 2.24 6.98
C THR A 70 -3.45 2.80 7.19
N ALA A 71 -3.34 4.11 7.33
CA ALA A 71 -2.11 4.82 7.66
C ALA A 71 -2.37 5.79 8.82
N SER A 72 -1.36 6.20 9.59
CA SER A 72 -1.54 7.32 10.52
C SER A 72 -1.23 8.65 9.83
N ASP A 73 -0.21 8.68 8.97
CA ASP A 73 0.26 9.95 8.39
C ASP A 73 -0.27 10.19 6.96
N SER A 74 0.65 10.36 5.99
CA SER A 74 0.33 10.80 4.63
C SER A 74 0.07 9.64 3.66
N VAL A 75 -1.04 9.68 2.95
CA VAL A 75 -1.42 8.67 1.95
C VAL A 75 -1.53 9.29 0.57
N ARG A 76 -0.78 8.75 -0.40
CA ARG A 76 -0.89 9.09 -1.82
C ARG A 76 -1.19 7.87 -2.67
N ILE A 77 -2.31 7.90 -3.38
CA ILE A 77 -2.77 6.76 -4.18
C ILE A 77 -3.06 7.18 -5.61
N THR A 78 -2.66 6.31 -6.53
CA THR A 78 -3.19 6.26 -7.88
C THR A 78 -3.79 4.88 -8.11
N ALA A 79 -5.09 4.81 -8.38
CA ALA A 79 -5.84 3.56 -8.60
C ALA A 79 -6.82 3.73 -9.78
N CYS A 80 -7.17 2.68 -10.52
CA CYS A 80 -8.21 2.82 -11.54
C CYS A 80 -9.61 2.55 -10.98
N ASP A 81 -9.74 1.61 -10.03
CA ASP A 81 -11.03 1.15 -9.51
C ASP A 81 -11.35 1.68 -8.10
N SER A 82 -11.57 0.78 -7.14
CA SER A 82 -12.08 1.09 -5.81
C SER A 82 -10.98 1.53 -4.83
N VAL A 83 -11.23 2.58 -4.05
CA VAL A 83 -10.27 3.05 -3.04
C VAL A 83 -10.95 3.27 -1.70
N ARG A 84 -10.48 2.56 -0.67
CA ARG A 84 -10.85 2.77 0.73
C ARG A 84 -9.64 3.15 1.58
N ILE A 85 -9.71 4.29 2.24
CA ILE A 85 -8.60 4.80 3.04
C ILE A 85 -9.10 5.22 4.42
N THR A 86 -8.28 4.89 5.40
CA THR A 86 -8.32 5.49 6.74
C THR A 86 -6.95 6.10 6.99
N ALA A 87 -6.89 7.42 7.17
CA ALA A 87 -5.66 8.14 7.50
C ALA A 87 -5.96 9.29 8.45
N SER A 88 -5.05 9.58 9.39
CA SER A 88 -5.26 10.62 10.39
C SER A 88 -4.82 12.01 9.92
N ASP A 89 -3.82 12.10 9.03
CA ASP A 89 -3.29 13.39 8.60
C ASP A 89 -3.75 13.83 7.20
N SER A 90 -3.17 13.27 6.14
CA SER A 90 -3.27 13.82 4.80
C SER A 90 -3.51 12.76 3.76
N VAL A 91 -4.52 12.95 2.91
CA VAL A 91 -4.85 11.99 1.84
C VAL A 91 -4.94 12.67 0.49
N ARG A 92 -4.21 12.12 -0.48
CA ARG A 92 -4.29 12.51 -1.89
C ARG A 92 -4.58 11.30 -2.76
N ILE A 93 -5.72 11.33 -3.44
CA ILE A 93 -6.17 10.25 -4.31
C ILE A 93 -6.27 10.75 -5.75
N THR A 94 -5.85 9.93 -6.68
CA THR A 94 -6.10 10.11 -8.11
C THR A 94 -6.69 8.80 -8.61
N ALA A 95 -8.00 8.78 -8.91
CA ALA A 95 -8.68 7.57 -9.37
C ALA A 95 -9.56 7.83 -10.59
N ARG A 96 -9.74 6.81 -11.45
CA ARG A 96 -10.58 6.90 -12.67
C ARG A 96 -12.07 6.67 -12.42
N ARG A 97 -12.45 6.45 -11.15
CA ARG A 97 -13.80 6.50 -10.57
C ARG A 97 -14.70 5.31 -10.93
N GLU A 98 -14.92 4.45 -9.95
CA GLU A 98 -16.21 3.79 -9.72
C GLU A 98 -16.66 3.92 -8.25
N ASP A 99 -15.77 3.79 -7.24
CA ASP A 99 -16.15 4.01 -5.83
C ASP A 99 -14.97 4.52 -4.96
N LEU A 100 -15.08 5.75 -4.46
CA LEU A 100 -14.11 6.35 -3.53
C LEU A 100 -14.72 6.45 -2.12
N ALA A 101 -14.13 5.76 -1.15
CA ALA A 101 -14.52 5.85 0.25
C ALA A 101 -13.34 6.38 1.09
N LEU A 102 -13.38 7.66 1.43
CA LEU A 102 -12.43 8.29 2.33
C LEU A 102 -13.02 8.36 3.74
N ALA A 103 -12.37 7.74 4.71
CA ALA A 103 -12.59 8.00 6.14
C ALA A 103 -11.35 8.74 6.65
N ALA A 104 -11.53 9.98 7.08
CA ALA A 104 -10.54 10.77 7.79
C ALA A 104 -10.98 10.88 9.25
#